data_AF-A0A1J5AGP4-F1
#
_entry.id   AF-A0A1J5AGP4-F1
#
_cell.length_a   1.000
_cell.length_b   1.000
_cell.length_c   1.000
_cell.angle_alpha   90.00
_cell.angle_beta   90.00
_cell.angle_gamma   90.00
#
_symmetry.space_group_name_H-M   'P 1'
#
loop_
_entity.id
_entity.type
_entity.pdbx_description
1 polymer ?
#
loop_
_entity_poly.entity_id
_entity_poly.type
_entity_poly.pdbx_seq_one_letter_code
_entity_poly.pdbx_strand_id
1 'polypeptide(L)'
;MDTTIVVRTNILPDRSVRIRVPESVPLGLADITVVITPEQQSAREPAGTAAELARSPLFGLWADRTDIVDSVTYARELRAQAERRSRD
;
A
#
# COMPACT_ATOMS: atom_id res chain seq x y z
N MET A 1 -14.67 2.67 -24.31
CA MET A 1 -14.64 1.75 -23.15
C MET A 1 -13.18 1.69 -22.77
N ASP A 2 -12.84 2.23 -21.62
CA ASP A 2 -11.44 2.48 -21.27
C ASP A 2 -10.94 1.28 -20.46
N THR A 3 -9.94 0.59 -21.01
CA THR A 3 -9.38 -0.61 -20.38
C THR A 3 -8.12 -0.23 -19.63
N THR A 4 -8.16 -0.27 -18.31
CA THR A 4 -6.97 -0.10 -17.47
C THR A 4 -6.34 -1.46 -17.20
N ILE A 5 -5.06 -1.60 -17.54
CA ILE A 5 -4.24 -2.79 -17.27
C ILE A 5 -3.07 -2.43 -16.37
N VAL A 6 -2.95 -3.12 -15.23
CA VAL A 6 -1.84 -2.93 -14.29
C VAL A 6 -0.77 -3.97 -14.59
N VAL A 7 0.38 -3.52 -15.08
CA VAL A 7 1.54 -4.39 -15.35
C VAL A 7 2.62 -4.10 -14.33
N ARG A 8 2.96 -5.10 -13.51
CA ARG A 8 4.11 -5.02 -12.59
C ARG A 8 5.35 -5.53 -13.31
N THR A 9 6.34 -4.65 -13.46
CA THR A 9 7.59 -4.97 -14.14
C THR A 9 8.74 -4.20 -13.49
N ASN A 10 9.96 -4.68 -13.69
CA ASN A 10 11.15 -4.03 -13.18
C ASN A 10 11.67 -3.01 -14.19
N ILE A 11 12.26 -1.93 -13.66
CA ILE A 11 13.11 -1.04 -14.45
C ILE A 11 14.45 -1.75 -14.63
N LEU A 12 14.83 -2.03 -15.88
CA LEU A 12 16.08 -2.72 -16.21
C LEU A 12 17.29 -1.80 -15.91
N PRO A 13 18.52 -2.35 -15.77
CA PRO A 13 19.71 -1.55 -15.47
C PRO A 13 20.03 -0.46 -16.50
N ASP A 14 19.59 -0.65 -17.75
CA ASP A 14 19.67 0.34 -18.82
C ASP A 14 18.58 1.42 -18.75
N ARG A 15 17.82 1.45 -17.64
CA ARG A 15 16.67 2.34 -17.40
C ARG A 15 15.52 2.13 -18.38
N SER A 16 15.41 0.96 -19.00
CA SER A 16 14.29 0.62 -19.87
C SER A 16 13.19 -0.17 -19.12
N VAL A 17 11.96 0.01 -19.57
CA VAL A 17 10.79 -0.76 -19.13
C VAL A 17 10.22 -1.47 -20.35
N ARG A 18 10.11 -2.81 -20.30
CA ARG A 18 9.52 -3.63 -21.36
C ARG A 18 8.15 -4.13 -20.91
N ILE A 19 7.11 -3.68 -21.60
CA ILE A 19 5.72 -4.09 -21.35
C ILE A 19 5.23 -4.82 -22.60
N ARG A 20 4.72 -6.04 -22.43
CA ARG A 20 3.98 -6.73 -23.49
C ARG A 20 2.50 -6.48 -23.29
N VAL A 21 1.85 -5.96 -24.32
CA VAL A 21 0.40 -5.76 -24.32
C VAL A 21 -0.28 -7.13 -24.41
N PRO A 22 -1.18 -7.50 -23.48
CA PRO A 22 -1.89 -8.78 -23.52
C PRO A 22 -2.83 -8.88 -24.73
N GLU A 23 -3.10 -10.11 -25.17
CA GLU A 23 -4.03 -10.39 -26.28
C GLU A 23 -5.49 -9.94 -26.00
N SER A 24 -5.82 -9.66 -24.74
CA SER A 24 -7.13 -9.12 -24.35
C SER A 24 -7.34 -7.65 -24.71
N VAL A 25 -6.28 -6.91 -25.06
CA VAL A 25 -6.38 -5.52 -25.49
C VAL A 25 -6.55 -5.48 -27.01
N PRO A 26 -7.62 -4.86 -27.54
CA PRO A 26 -7.85 -4.80 -28.98
C PRO A 26 -6.74 -4.01 -29.69
N LEU A 27 -6.43 -4.44 -30.92
CA LEU A 27 -5.45 -3.76 -31.76
C LEU A 27 -5.98 -2.39 -32.18
N GLY A 28 -5.14 -1.35 -32.10
CA GLY A 28 -5.52 0.02 -32.44
C GLY A 28 -4.60 1.06 -31.79
N LEU A 29 -5.00 2.34 -31.91
CA LEU A 29 -4.34 3.44 -31.20
C LEU A 29 -4.60 3.30 -29.70
N ALA A 30 -3.56 3.45 -28.89
CA ALA A 30 -3.64 3.32 -27.44
C ALA A 30 -2.93 4.50 -26.76
N ASP A 31 -3.60 5.11 -25.79
CA ASP A 31 -3.00 6.08 -24.88
C ASP A 31 -2.39 5.35 -23.69
N ILE A 32 -1.11 5.63 -23.41
CA ILE A 32 -0.36 4.97 -22.35
C ILE A 32 -0.03 6.00 -21.27
N THR A 33 -0.49 5.77 -20.04
CA THR A 33 -0.09 6.53 -18.86
C THR A 33 0.85 5.68 -18.00
N VAL A 34 2.06 6.18 -17.73
CA VAL A 34 3.06 5.51 -16.91
C VAL A 34 3.18 6.23 -15.58
N VAL A 35 2.95 5.51 -14.48
CA VAL A 35 3.16 6.00 -13.12
C VAL A 35 4.31 5.22 -12.49
N ILE A 36 5.39 5.91 -12.13
CA ILE A 36 6.54 5.30 -11.46
C ILE A 36 6.43 5.64 -9.98
N THR A 37 6.03 4.65 -9.18
CA THR A 37 6.17 4.73 -7.73
C THR A 37 7.49 4.09 -7.34
N PRO A 38 8.36 4.77 -6.55
CA PRO A 38 9.48 4.09 -5.95
C PRO A 38 8.91 2.95 -5.12
N GLU A 39 9.39 1.73 -5.33
CA GLU A 39 9.16 0.66 -4.37
C GLU A 39 9.71 1.19 -3.05
N GLN A 40 8.83 1.50 -2.10
CA GLN A 40 9.25 1.47 -0.71
C GLN A 40 9.70 0.03 -0.53
N GLN A 41 11.00 -0.19 -0.71
CA GLN A 41 11.67 -1.27 -0.03
C GLN A 41 11.17 -1.08 1.39
N SER A 42 10.26 -1.95 1.82
CA SER A 42 10.22 -2.34 3.21
C SER A 42 11.61 -2.89 3.43
N ALA A 43 12.59 -1.99 3.62
CA ALA A 43 13.80 -2.30 4.30
C ALA A 43 13.26 -3.04 5.50
N ARG A 44 13.58 -4.32 5.56
CA ARG A 44 13.36 -5.09 6.75
C ARG A 44 14.29 -4.43 7.75
N GLU A 45 13.86 -3.29 8.30
CA GLU A 45 14.52 -2.63 9.39
C GLU A 45 14.68 -3.75 10.41
N PRO A 46 15.89 -3.91 10.97
CA PRO A 46 16.12 -4.95 11.97
C PRO A 46 14.97 -4.87 12.95
N ALA A 47 14.23 -5.97 13.11
CA ALA A 47 13.01 -5.98 13.88
C ALA A 47 13.35 -5.47 15.27
N GLY A 48 12.99 -4.21 15.55
CA GLY A 48 13.35 -3.55 16.79
C GLY A 48 12.83 -4.38 17.95
N THR A 49 13.61 -4.46 19.02
CA THR A 49 13.16 -5.18 20.21
C THR A 49 11.97 -4.45 20.83
N ALA A 50 11.11 -5.16 21.56
CA ALA A 50 10.05 -4.51 22.33
C ALA A 50 10.60 -3.42 23.29
N ALA A 51 11.83 -3.58 23.77
CA ALA A 51 12.53 -2.59 24.60
C ALA A 51 12.94 -1.31 23.85
N GLU A 52 13.20 -1.38 22.54
CA GLU A 52 13.42 -0.21 21.69
C GLU A 52 12.10 0.47 21.36
N LEU A 53 11.06 -0.31 21.07
CA LEU A 53 9.73 0.23 20.81
C LEU A 53 9.15 0.95 22.04
N ALA A 54 9.38 0.42 23.25
CA ALA A 54 8.98 1.09 24.50
C ALA A 54 9.70 2.43 24.74
N ARG A 55 10.89 2.62 24.16
CA ARG A 55 11.66 3.88 24.20
C ARG A 55 11.35 4.81 23.03
N SER A 56 10.54 4.36 22.08
CA SER A 56 10.13 5.16 20.93
C SER A 56 9.10 6.22 21.34
N PRO A 57 9.11 7.41 20.72
CA PRO A 57 8.03 8.40 20.85
C PRO A 57 6.64 7.88 20.46
N LEU A 58 6.57 6.74 19.77
CA LEU A 58 5.31 6.08 19.40
C LEU A 58 4.67 5.33 20.59
N PHE A 59 5.45 4.94 21.59
CA PHE A 59 4.91 4.25 22.76
C PHE A 59 4.11 5.24 23.63
N GLY A 60 2.87 4.87 23.95
CA GLY A 60 1.97 5.72 24.73
C GLY A 60 1.24 6.80 23.93
N LEU A 61 1.41 6.89 22.60
CA LEU A 61 0.71 7.88 21.76
C LEU A 61 -0.82 7.87 21.95
N TRP A 62 -1.38 6.72 22.32
CA TRP A 62 -2.81 6.50 22.51
C TRP A 62 -3.22 6.44 23.99
N ALA A 63 -2.28 6.58 24.92
CA ALA A 63 -2.53 6.41 26.35
C ALA A 63 -3.54 7.44 26.89
N ASP A 64 -3.49 8.67 26.37
CA ASP A 64 -4.35 9.78 26.82
C ASP A 64 -5.67 9.87 26.03
N ARG A 65 -5.94 8.95 25.07
CA ARG A 65 -7.19 8.95 24.32
C ARG A 65 -8.32 8.34 25.12
N THR A 66 -9.12 9.21 25.72
CA THR A 66 -10.28 8.82 26.54
C THR A 66 -11.50 8.39 25.72
N ASP A 67 -11.52 8.65 24.42
CA ASP A 67 -12.61 8.28 23.53
C ASP A 67 -12.51 6.83 23.02
N ILE A 68 -11.38 6.16 23.27
CA ILE A 68 -11.19 4.73 23.03
C ILE A 68 -11.34 4.00 24.36
N VAL A 69 -12.59 3.71 24.73
CA VAL A 69 -12.92 3.06 26.02
C VAL A 69 -12.58 1.56 26.00
N ASP A 70 -12.93 0.87 24.90
CA ASP A 70 -12.56 -0.52 24.66
C ASP A 70 -11.76 -0.62 23.35
N SER A 71 -10.46 -0.84 23.49
CA SER A 71 -9.52 -0.92 22.37
C SER A 71 -9.81 -2.08 21.43
N VAL A 72 -10.36 -3.19 21.92
CA VAL A 72 -10.70 -4.36 21.09
C VAL A 72 -11.92 -4.06 20.26
N THR A 73 -12.96 -3.50 20.87
CA THR A 73 -14.19 -3.10 20.16
C THR A 73 -13.88 -2.02 19.14
N TYR A 74 -13.13 -0.99 19.52
CA TYR A 74 -12.73 0.09 18.61
C TYR A 74 -11.91 -0.42 17.40
N ALA A 75 -10.97 -1.34 17.61
CA ALA A 75 -10.20 -1.93 16.52
C ALA A 75 -11.08 -2.75 15.55
N ARG A 76 -12.15 -3.40 16.04
CA ARG A 76 -13.11 -4.11 15.18
C ARG A 76 -13.93 -3.14 14.34
N GLU A 77 -14.38 -2.02 14.91
CA GLU A 77 -15.11 -0.98 14.19
C GLU A 77 -14.28 -0.38 13.06
N LEU A 78 -13.01 -0.05 13.33
CA LEU A 78 -12.08 0.44 12.31
C LEU A 78 -11.91 -0.55 11.15
N ARG A 79 -11.80 -1.85 11.45
CA ARG A 79 -11.71 -2.89 10.41
C ARG A 79 -12.98 -2.94 9.57
N ALA A 80 -14.15 -2.94 10.20
CA ALA A 80 -15.43 -2.96 9.49
C ALA A 80 -15.67 -1.70 8.64
N GLN A 81 -15.12 -0.54 9.04
CA GLN A 81 -15.19 0.69 8.25
C GLN A 81 -14.25 0.64 7.04
N ALA A 82 -13.03 0.12 7.21
CA ALA A 82 -12.08 -0.05 6.12
C ALA A 82 -12.59 -1.04 5.05
N GLU A 83 -13.19 -2.15 5.47
CA GLU A 83 -13.78 -3.15 4.57
C GLU A 83 -14.93 -2.58 3.73
N ARG A 84 -15.73 -1.65 4.29
CA ARG A 84 -16.77 -0.95 3.56
C ARG A 84 -16.19 0.01 2.52
N ARG A 85 -15.15 0.78 2.90
CA ARG A 85 -14.47 1.71 1.98
C ARG A 85 -13.84 1.01 0.78
N SER A 86 -13.37 -0.23 0.92
CA SER A 86 -12.78 -0.99 -0.20
C SER A 86 -13.81 -1.61 -1.15
N ARG A 87 -15.10 -1.55 -0.82
CA ARG A 87 -16.18 -2.13 -1.62
C ARG A 87 -16.93 -1.09 -2.48
N ASP A 88 -16.66 0.19 -2.25
CA ASP A 88 -17.14 1.32 -3.04
C ASP A 88 -16.04 1.80 -4.00
#